data_AF-A0A821W1X8-F1
#
_entry.id   AF-A0A821W1X8-F1
#
_cell.length_a   1.000
_cell.length_b   1.000
_cell.length_c   1.000
_cell.angle_alpha   90.00
_cell.angle_beta   90.00
_cell.angle_gamma   90.00
#
_symmetry.space_group_name_H-M   'P 1'
#
loop_
_entity.id
_entity.type
_entity.pdbx_description
1 polymer ?
#
loop_
_entity_poly.entity_id
_entity_poly.type
_entity_poly.pdbx_seq_one_letter_code
_entity_poly.pdbx_strand_id
1 'polypeptide(L)'
;YCGVALRYVTDDFQLFTFILGCFPYNAVSHSTQHLCEFVNKVLAEYNPVLGTTKFVVTGNEAKMLAAFREQCCRIGCADHYLNKQLQHPFHSEKIHSNRSTFEAVGCELAQTVFDHVKKIVFFVRHSHKQQKLPRKLQNYSETHFSGAIIMLDIFRGNVSKFTRSINQ
;
A
#
# COMPACT_ATOMS: atom_id res chain seq x y z
N TYR A 1 7.64 -9.06 0.87
CA TYR A 1 7.08 -10.24 1.56
C TYR A 1 5.65 -10.47 1.07
N CYS A 2 5.20 -11.73 1.06
CA CYS A 2 3.82 -12.12 0.78
C CYS A 2 3.30 -12.88 2.01
N GLY A 3 2.27 -12.33 2.65
CA GLY A 3 1.61 -12.96 3.78
C GLY A 3 0.33 -13.66 3.35
N VAL A 4 0.08 -14.85 3.86
CA VAL A 4 -1.15 -15.60 3.63
C VAL A 4 -1.82 -15.86 4.98
N ALA A 5 -3.10 -15.52 5.08
CA ALA A 5 -3.90 -15.75 6.27
C ALA A 5 -5.26 -16.32 5.87
N LEU A 6 -5.75 -17.28 6.66
CA LEU A 6 -7.08 -17.85 6.54
C LEU A 6 -7.99 -17.20 7.58
N ARG A 7 -9.19 -16.79 7.15
CA ARG A 7 -10.24 -16.29 8.04
C ARG A 7 -11.45 -17.18 7.93
N TYR A 8 -12.03 -17.50 9.07
CA TYR A 8 -13.24 -18.31 9.19
C TYR A 8 -14.19 -17.66 10.18
N VAL A 9 -15.48 -17.63 9.83
CA VAL A 9 -16.54 -17.10 10.69
C VAL A 9 -17.48 -18.26 10.99
N THR A 10 -17.72 -18.54 12.26
CA THR A 10 -18.68 -19.58 12.69
C THR A 10 -20.12 -19.10 12.54
N ASP A 11 -21.07 -20.02 12.69
CA ASP A 11 -22.51 -19.70 12.71
C ASP A 11 -22.88 -18.77 13.87
N ASP A 12 -22.11 -18.78 14.96
CA ASP A 12 -22.23 -17.86 16.10
C ASP A 12 -21.50 -16.52 15.89
N PHE A 13 -21.12 -16.20 14.65
CA PHE A 13 -20.39 -14.98 14.26
C PHE A 13 -19.01 -14.79 14.93
N GLN A 14 -18.37 -15.86 15.37
CA GLN A 14 -17.01 -15.79 15.90
C GLN A 14 -15.99 -15.79 14.76
N LEU A 15 -15.11 -14.79 14.73
CA LEU A 15 -14.04 -14.68 13.75
C LEU A 15 -12.76 -15.36 14.24
N PHE A 16 -12.31 -16.35 13.48
CA PHE A 16 -11.00 -16.97 13.63
C PHE A 16 -10.05 -16.47 12.53
N THR A 17 -8.83 -16.12 12.93
CA THR A 17 -7.76 -15.72 12.01
C THR A 17 -6.54 -16.59 12.22
N PHE A 18 -6.12 -17.29 11.17
CA PHE A 18 -4.95 -18.14 11.15
C PHE A 18 -3.91 -17.52 10.22
N ILE A 19 -2.73 -17.20 10.75
CA ILE A 19 -1.60 -16.75 9.93
C ILE A 19 -0.92 -18.01 9.40
N LEU A 20 -1.06 -18.26 8.10
CA LEU A 20 -0.49 -19.46 7.46
C LEU A 20 0.99 -19.27 7.12
N GLY A 21 1.41 -18.02 6.91
CA GLY A 21 2.83 -17.69 6.81
C GLY A 21 3.12 -16.30 6.26
N CYS A 22 4.40 -15.92 6.35
CA CYS A 22 4.95 -14.71 5.78
C CYS A 22 6.23 -15.06 5.02
N PHE A 23 6.19 -14.95 3.70
CA PHE A 23 7.23 -15.49 2.83
C PHE A 23 7.97 -14.35 2.13
N PRO A 24 9.29 -14.48 1.91
CA PRO A 24 10.00 -13.54 1.06
C PRO A 24 9.37 -13.54 -0.33
N TYR A 25 9.08 -12.34 -0.84
CA TYR A 25 8.40 -12.16 -2.12
C TYR A 25 9.25 -11.28 -3.02
N ASN A 26 9.65 -11.83 -4.15
CA ASN A 26 10.38 -11.11 -5.19
C ASN A 26 9.38 -10.67 -6.28
N ALA A 27 9.00 -9.39 -6.31
CA ALA A 27 7.99 -8.88 -7.23
C ALA A 27 8.39 -8.95 -8.72
N VAL A 28 9.70 -9.09 -9.01
CA VAL A 28 10.26 -9.14 -10.37
C VAL A 28 10.11 -10.54 -10.98
N SER A 29 10.14 -11.60 -10.18
CA SER A 29 10.15 -12.98 -10.65
C SER A 29 8.77 -13.67 -10.69
N HIS A 30 7.75 -13.11 -10.03
CA HIS A 30 6.45 -13.75 -9.94
C HIS A 30 5.48 -13.20 -10.99
N SER A 31 5.16 -14.07 -11.96
CA SER A 31 4.05 -13.89 -12.88
C SER A 31 2.72 -13.99 -12.11
N THR A 32 1.64 -13.58 -12.77
CA THR A 32 0.27 -13.76 -12.28
C THR A 32 -0.03 -15.21 -11.89
N GLN A 33 0.42 -16.16 -12.71
CA GLN A 33 0.22 -17.59 -12.47
C GLN A 33 0.99 -18.08 -11.23
N HIS A 34 2.24 -17.66 -11.07
CA HIS A 34 3.05 -18.03 -9.91
C HIS A 34 2.42 -17.58 -8.58
N LEU A 35 1.71 -16.44 -8.57
CA LEU A 35 0.99 -15.98 -7.37
C LEU A 35 -0.10 -16.98 -6.95
N CYS A 36 -0.89 -17.50 -7.89
CA CYS A 36 -1.92 -18.48 -7.60
C CYS A 36 -1.33 -19.81 -7.15
N GLU A 37 -0.31 -20.31 -7.85
CA GLU A 37 0.38 -21.55 -7.49
C GLU A 37 1.01 -21.45 -6.09
N PHE A 38 1.62 -20.32 -5.77
CA PHE A 38 2.16 -20.04 -4.44
C PHE A 38 1.08 -20.11 -3.36
N VAL A 39 -0.04 -19.41 -3.54
CA VAL A 39 -1.13 -19.44 -2.54
C VAL A 39 -1.72 -20.84 -2.41
N ASN A 40 -1.94 -21.54 -3.53
CA ASN A 40 -2.44 -22.91 -3.51
C ASN A 40 -1.49 -23.87 -2.79
N LYS A 41 -0.17 -23.70 -2.96
CA LYS A 41 0.84 -24.47 -2.22
C LYS A 41 0.75 -24.23 -0.72
N VAL A 42 0.66 -22.97 -0.28
CA VAL A 42 0.53 -22.63 1.14
C VAL A 42 -0.75 -23.21 1.73
N LEU A 43 -1.86 -23.16 0.98
CA LEU A 43 -3.12 -23.73 1.43
C LEU A 43 -3.02 -25.27 1.50
N ALA A 44 -2.42 -25.94 0.51
CA ALA A 44 -2.32 -27.39 0.49
C ALA A 44 -1.74 -28.01 1.79
N GLU A 45 -0.85 -27.30 2.49
CA GLU A 45 -0.30 -27.74 3.79
C GLU A 45 -1.36 -27.89 4.90
N TYR A 46 -2.48 -27.17 4.79
CA TYR A 46 -3.56 -27.14 5.79
C TYR A 46 -4.88 -27.75 5.26
N ASN A 47 -4.86 -28.30 4.04
CA ASN A 47 -6.01 -28.83 3.29
C ASN A 47 -7.19 -27.88 2.89
N PRO A 48 -7.12 -26.53 2.84
CA PRO A 48 -8.14 -25.72 2.18
C PRO A 48 -7.88 -25.67 0.67
N VAL A 49 -8.95 -25.67 -0.12
CA VAL A 49 -8.88 -25.49 -1.58
C VAL A 49 -9.55 -24.18 -1.97
N LEU A 50 -8.90 -23.34 -2.78
CA LEU A 50 -9.56 -22.17 -3.36
C LEU A 50 -10.67 -22.62 -4.31
N GLY A 51 -11.81 -21.94 -4.27
CA GLY A 51 -12.93 -22.25 -5.15
C GLY A 51 -13.96 -21.13 -5.14
N THR A 52 -15.06 -21.35 -5.85
CA THR A 52 -16.11 -20.35 -6.06
C THR A 52 -16.87 -19.96 -4.79
N THR A 53 -16.84 -20.81 -3.75
CA THR A 53 -17.49 -20.57 -2.45
C THR A 53 -16.62 -19.78 -1.47
N LYS A 54 -15.35 -19.55 -1.79
CA LYS A 54 -14.40 -18.85 -0.92
C LYS A 54 -14.06 -17.48 -1.47
N PHE A 55 -13.77 -16.56 -0.55
CA PHE A 55 -13.34 -15.20 -0.88
C PHE A 55 -11.83 -15.07 -0.70
N VAL A 56 -11.20 -14.35 -1.62
CA VAL A 56 -9.79 -13.98 -1.54
C VAL A 56 -9.68 -12.46 -1.47
N VAL A 57 -9.09 -11.96 -0.38
CA VAL A 57 -8.89 -10.52 -0.17
C VAL A 57 -7.44 -10.16 -0.50
N THR A 58 -7.23 -9.32 -1.52
CA THR A 58 -5.88 -8.93 -1.97
C THR A 58 -5.78 -7.44 -2.29
N GLY A 59 -4.54 -6.97 -2.48
CA GLY A 59 -4.28 -5.64 -3.01
C GLY A 59 -4.87 -5.43 -4.41
N ASN A 60 -5.06 -4.17 -4.78
CA ASN A 60 -5.71 -3.76 -6.03
C ASN A 60 -4.71 -3.54 -7.19
N GLU A 61 -3.51 -4.13 -7.10
CA GLU A 61 -2.55 -4.12 -8.20
C GLU A 61 -3.02 -5.02 -9.35
N ALA A 62 -2.69 -4.64 -10.59
CA ALA A 62 -3.11 -5.38 -11.79
C ALA A 62 -2.73 -6.87 -11.75
N LYS A 63 -1.55 -7.20 -11.20
CA LYS A 63 -1.12 -8.60 -11.03
C LYS A 63 -2.02 -9.39 -10.07
N MET A 64 -2.42 -8.79 -8.95
CA MET A 64 -3.33 -9.43 -7.98
C MET A 64 -4.74 -9.57 -8.53
N LEU A 65 -5.19 -8.58 -9.32
CA LEU A 65 -6.47 -8.64 -10.03
C LEU A 65 -6.50 -9.78 -11.04
N ALA A 66 -5.43 -9.91 -11.84
CA ALA A 66 -5.33 -10.94 -12.85
C ALA A 66 -5.19 -12.35 -12.24
N ALA A 67 -4.50 -12.48 -11.10
CA ALA A 67 -4.20 -13.78 -10.48
C ALA A 67 -5.50 -14.50 -10.08
N PHE A 68 -6.38 -13.80 -9.37
CA PHE A 68 -7.55 -14.41 -8.77
C PHE A 68 -8.84 -14.21 -9.57
N ARG A 69 -8.74 -13.84 -10.86
CA ARG A 69 -9.90 -13.46 -11.68
C ARG A 69 -10.88 -14.61 -11.91
N GLU A 70 -10.39 -15.83 -12.11
CA GLU A 70 -11.19 -16.95 -12.61
C GLU A 70 -11.46 -18.05 -11.57
N GLN A 71 -10.61 -18.19 -10.55
CA GLN A 71 -10.65 -19.34 -9.63
C GLN A 71 -11.50 -19.12 -8.36
N CYS A 72 -11.76 -17.87 -7.97
CA CYS A 72 -12.44 -17.56 -6.71
C CYS A 72 -13.09 -16.17 -6.74
N CYS A 73 -13.94 -15.87 -5.76
CA CYS A 73 -14.47 -14.53 -5.60
C CYS A 73 -13.40 -13.62 -4.97
N ARG A 74 -12.81 -12.73 -5.76
CA ARG A 74 -11.79 -11.79 -5.26
C ARG A 74 -12.43 -10.49 -4.77
N ILE A 75 -12.08 -10.09 -3.56
CA ILE A 75 -12.46 -8.83 -2.94
C ILE A 75 -11.21 -7.94 -2.87
N GLY A 76 -11.34 -6.69 -3.34
CA GLY A 76 -10.25 -5.73 -3.22
C GLY A 76 -10.09 -5.19 -1.80
N CYS A 77 -8.84 -5.04 -1.36
CA CYS A 77 -8.53 -4.47 -0.05
C CYS A 77 -9.06 -3.03 0.07
N ALA A 78 -9.97 -2.81 1.03
CA ALA A 78 -10.57 -1.50 1.29
C ALA A 78 -9.53 -0.47 1.74
N ASP A 79 -8.57 -0.84 2.59
CA ASP A 79 -7.49 0.04 3.04
C ASP A 79 -6.63 0.52 1.86
N HIS A 80 -6.39 -0.36 0.90
CA HIS A 80 -5.66 0.01 -0.31
C HIS A 80 -6.47 0.97 -1.19
N TYR A 81 -7.78 0.75 -1.34
CA TYR A 81 -8.64 1.71 -2.04
C TYR A 81 -8.65 3.07 -1.35
N LEU A 82 -8.94 3.10 -0.05
CA LEU A 82 -9.00 4.33 0.73
C LEU A 82 -7.67 5.08 0.68
N ASN A 83 -6.55 4.38 0.83
CA ASN A 83 -5.24 4.99 0.74
C ASN A 83 -4.98 5.60 -0.65
N LYS A 84 -5.31 4.90 -1.74
CA LYS A 84 -5.17 5.47 -3.08
C LYS A 84 -6.02 6.73 -3.23
N GLN A 85 -7.25 6.72 -2.74
CA GLN A 85 -8.12 7.89 -2.78
C GLN A 85 -7.57 9.05 -1.94
N LEU A 86 -6.98 8.77 -0.78
CA LEU A 86 -6.37 9.80 0.07
C LEU A 86 -5.04 10.34 -0.48
N GLN A 87 -4.31 9.54 -1.25
CA GLN A 87 -3.08 9.97 -1.93
C GLN A 87 -3.36 10.76 -3.21
N HIS A 88 -4.48 10.48 -3.87
CA HIS A 88 -4.81 11.06 -5.18
C HIS A 88 -4.75 12.59 -5.21
N PRO A 89 -5.26 13.34 -4.22
CA PRO A 89 -5.19 14.79 -4.22
C PRO A 89 -3.78 15.36 -4.16
N PHE A 90 -2.78 14.58 -3.71
CA PHE A 90 -1.38 15.04 -3.61
C PHE A 90 -0.58 14.81 -4.89
N HIS A 91 -1.10 14.05 -5.85
CA HIS A 91 -0.35 13.62 -7.04
C HIS A 91 -1.05 13.93 -8.36
N SER A 92 -2.38 13.97 -8.37
CA SER A 92 -3.15 14.10 -9.60
C SER A 92 -3.60 15.54 -9.83
N GLU A 93 -3.43 16.05 -11.04
CA GLU A 93 -3.98 17.35 -11.44
C GLU A 93 -5.51 17.31 -11.56
N LYS A 94 -6.04 16.14 -11.94
CA LYS A 94 -7.46 15.93 -12.22
C LYS A 94 -7.99 14.67 -11.55
N ILE A 95 -9.26 14.69 -11.13
CA ILE A 95 -10.03 13.56 -10.62
C ILE A 95 -11.22 13.27 -11.53
N HIS A 96 -11.64 12.01 -11.59
CA HIS A 96 -12.93 11.68 -12.19
C HIS A 96 -14.06 12.21 -11.32
N SER A 97 -14.89 13.11 -11.85
CA SER A 97 -16.16 13.48 -11.20
C SER A 97 -17.29 12.54 -11.60
N ASN A 98 -17.21 11.93 -12.79
CA ASN A 98 -18.00 10.77 -13.19
C ASN A 98 -17.21 9.87 -14.16
N ARG A 99 -17.88 8.88 -14.79
CA ARG A 99 -17.25 7.91 -15.69
C ARG A 99 -16.60 8.52 -16.93
N SER A 100 -16.98 9.73 -17.35
CA SER A 100 -16.51 10.38 -18.58
C SER A 100 -15.98 11.81 -18.36
N THR A 101 -16.18 12.42 -17.19
CA THR A 101 -15.72 13.78 -16.89
C THR A 101 -14.60 13.79 -15.87
N PHE A 102 -13.69 14.75 -16.07
CA PHE A 102 -12.60 15.04 -15.17
C PHE A 102 -12.72 16.46 -14.65
N GLU A 103 -12.44 16.65 -13.37
CA GLU A 103 -12.41 17.94 -12.70
C GLU A 103 -11.02 18.18 -12.11
N ALA A 104 -10.61 19.44 -12.03
CA ALA A 104 -9.38 19.80 -11.33
C ALA A 104 -9.51 19.48 -9.84
N VAL A 105 -8.46 18.94 -9.24
CA VAL A 105 -8.45 18.58 -7.81
C VAL A 105 -8.54 19.82 -6.90
N GLY A 106 -8.11 20.99 -7.39
CA GLY A 106 -8.18 22.24 -6.63
C GLY A 106 -7.28 22.30 -5.39
N CYS A 107 -6.24 21.45 -5.33
CA CYS A 107 -5.34 21.31 -4.17
C CYS A 107 -3.90 21.75 -4.46
N GLU A 108 -3.70 22.72 -5.37
CA GLU A 108 -2.39 23.13 -5.90
C GLU A 108 -1.37 23.50 -4.80
N LEU A 109 -1.82 24.23 -3.78
CA LEU A 109 -0.96 24.60 -2.65
C LEU A 109 -0.50 23.37 -1.86
N ALA A 110 -1.42 22.44 -1.57
CA ALA A 110 -1.11 21.21 -0.83
C ALA A 110 -0.17 20.31 -1.63
N GLN A 111 -0.37 20.20 -2.95
CA GLN A 111 0.51 19.48 -3.88
C GLN A 111 1.91 20.10 -3.91
N THR A 112 2.00 21.42 -4.04
CA THR A 112 3.28 22.16 -4.05
C THR A 112 4.06 21.96 -2.74
N VAL A 113 3.37 22.08 -1.60
CA VAL A 113 4.00 21.83 -0.29
C VAL A 113 4.47 20.39 -0.18
N PHE A 114 3.64 19.43 -0.59
CA PHE A 114 3.98 18.02 -0.56
C PHE A 114 5.21 17.70 -1.42
N ASP A 115 5.28 18.24 -2.64
CA ASP A 115 6.43 18.08 -3.54
C ASP A 115 7.72 18.66 -2.94
N HIS A 116 7.65 19.82 -2.31
CA HIS A 116 8.81 20.40 -1.61
C HIS A 116 9.28 19.52 -0.45
N VAL A 117 8.36 19.02 0.37
CA VAL A 117 8.71 18.10 1.46
C VAL A 117 9.32 16.82 0.90
N LYS A 118 8.75 16.26 -0.17
CA LYS A 118 9.29 15.07 -0.86
C LYS A 118 10.71 15.31 -1.36
N LYS A 119 10.98 16.47 -1.97
CA LYS A 119 12.33 16.87 -2.43
C LYS A 119 13.33 16.96 -1.28
N ILE A 120 12.95 17.55 -0.14
CA ILE A 120 13.82 17.64 1.05
C ILE A 120 14.14 16.24 1.59
N VAL A 121 13.12 15.39 1.78
CA VAL A 121 13.31 14.02 2.27
C VAL A 121 14.19 13.22 1.31
N PHE A 122 13.94 13.35 0.00
CA PHE A 122 14.74 12.73 -1.04
C PHE A 122 16.20 13.18 -0.98
N PHE A 123 16.45 14.49 -0.89
CA PHE A 123 17.80 15.04 -0.78
C PHE A 123 18.54 14.50 0.45
N VAL A 124 17.92 14.53 1.63
CA VAL A 124 18.54 14.02 2.87
C VAL A 124 18.91 12.54 2.75
N ARG A 125 18.07 11.72 2.10
CA ARG A 125 18.36 10.30 1.83
C ARG A 125 19.53 10.14 0.84
N HIS A 126 19.55 10.91 -0.25
CA HIS A 126 20.59 10.83 -1.28
C HIS A 126 21.93 11.40 -0.81
N SER A 127 21.93 12.30 0.16
CA SER A 127 23.15 12.77 0.83
C SER A 127 23.65 11.82 1.92
N HIS A 128 23.11 10.59 2.02
CA HIS A 128 23.43 9.61 3.07
C HIS A 128 23.21 10.13 4.50
N LYS A 129 22.33 11.12 4.69
CA LYS A 129 21.98 11.73 5.98
C LYS A 129 20.65 11.20 6.51
N GLN A 130 20.17 10.02 6.07
CA GLN A 130 18.84 9.52 6.47
C GLN A 130 18.66 9.37 7.98
N GLN A 131 19.74 9.14 8.74
CA GLN A 131 19.69 9.08 10.21
C GLN A 131 19.20 10.38 10.86
N LYS A 132 19.31 11.52 10.16
CA LYS A 132 18.79 12.81 10.61
C LYS A 132 17.27 12.95 10.45
N LEU A 133 16.64 12.07 9.67
CA LEU A 133 15.18 11.98 9.57
C LEU A 133 14.62 11.22 10.78
N PRO A 134 13.41 11.53 11.25
CA PRO A 134 12.69 10.66 12.19
C PRO A 134 12.53 9.23 11.65
N ARG A 135 12.60 8.20 12.51
CA ARG A 135 12.50 6.77 12.11
C ARG A 135 11.34 6.46 11.15
N LYS A 136 10.16 7.07 11.39
CA LYS A 136 8.99 6.88 10.52
C LYS A 136 9.22 7.41 9.09
N LEU A 137 9.96 8.51 8.91
CA LEU A 137 10.38 9.02 7.60
C LEU A 137 11.56 8.24 7.02
N GLN A 138 12.42 7.63 7.84
CA GLN A 138 13.44 6.72 7.33
C GLN A 138 12.81 5.50 6.67
N ASN A 139 11.77 4.95 7.30
CA ASN A 139 11.05 3.77 6.83
C ASN A 139 9.94 4.07 5.80
N TYR A 140 9.75 5.35 5.44
CA TYR A 140 8.76 5.73 4.44
C TYR A 140 9.04 5.04 3.09
N SER A 141 8.01 4.38 2.57
CA SER A 141 7.96 3.84 1.21
C SER A 141 6.78 4.46 0.48
N GLU A 142 6.93 4.76 -0.81
CA GLU A 142 5.83 5.25 -1.65
C GLU A 142 4.68 4.23 -1.74
N THR A 143 4.99 2.94 -1.54
CA THR A 143 4.01 1.85 -1.57
C THR A 143 3.31 1.59 -0.23
N HIS A 144 3.72 2.25 0.85
CA HIS A 144 3.10 2.07 2.17
C HIS A 144 1.82 2.90 2.31
N PHE A 145 0.82 2.31 2.98
CA PHE A 145 -0.42 3.00 3.30
C PHE A 145 -0.18 4.31 4.06
N SER A 146 -0.90 5.35 3.69
CA SER A 146 -0.89 6.70 4.27
C SER A 146 0.41 7.49 4.12
N GLY A 147 1.27 7.12 3.16
CA GLY A 147 2.57 7.73 2.96
C GLY A 147 2.57 9.27 2.92
N ALA A 148 1.68 9.88 2.13
CA ALA A 148 1.63 11.34 1.97
C ALA A 148 1.31 12.06 3.29
N ILE A 149 0.29 11.58 4.02
CA ILE A 149 -0.14 12.15 5.30
C ILE A 149 0.95 11.98 6.36
N ILE A 150 1.54 10.79 6.45
CA ILE A 150 2.63 10.50 7.38
C ILE A 150 3.82 11.42 7.12
N MET A 151 4.18 11.63 5.85
CA MET A 151 5.30 12.50 5.48
C MET A 151 5.05 13.95 5.90
N LEU A 152 3.85 14.48 5.63
CA LEU A 152 3.46 15.84 6.01
C LEU A 152 3.39 16.03 7.52
N ASP A 153 2.79 15.10 8.26
CA ASP A 153 2.65 15.20 9.71
C ASP A 153 4.01 15.14 10.42
N ILE A 154 4.90 14.24 10.00
CA ILE A 154 6.25 14.16 10.54
C ILE A 154 7.05 15.41 10.18
N PHE A 155 6.93 15.90 8.94
CA PHE A 155 7.60 17.13 8.54
C PHE A 155 7.14 18.30 9.39
N ARG A 156 5.84 18.50 9.55
CA ARG A 156 5.22 19.51 10.42
C ARG A 156 5.78 19.47 11.85
N GLY A 157 5.86 18.28 12.45
CA GLY A 157 6.40 18.10 13.81
C GLY A 157 7.91 18.32 13.94
N ASN A 158 8.66 18.40 12.84
CA ASN A 158 10.13 18.45 12.84
C ASN A 158 10.73 19.58 11.97
N VAL A 159 9.92 20.53 11.48
CA VAL A 159 10.36 21.64 10.62
C VAL A 159 11.58 22.36 11.18
N SER A 160 11.59 22.63 12.49
CA SER A 160 12.69 23.32 13.18
C SER A 160 14.00 22.52 13.23
N LYS A 161 13.92 21.18 13.18
CA LYS A 161 15.11 20.30 13.13
C LYS A 161 15.66 20.21 11.70
N PHE A 162 14.78 20.23 10.70
CA PHE A 162 15.20 20.20 9.29
C PHE A 162 15.91 21.48 8.88
N THR A 163 15.42 22.64 9.29
CA THR A 163 16.07 23.94 9.01
C THR A 163 17.47 24.03 9.63
N ARG A 164 17.67 23.50 10.84
CA ARG A 164 19.00 23.49 11.49
C ARG A 164 20.00 22.54 10.82
N SER A 165 19.53 21.42 10.26
CA SER A 165 20.41 20.42 9.61
C SER A 165 20.82 20.78 8.19
N ILE A 166 20.15 21.72 7.53
CA ILE A 166 20.50 22.19 6.18
C ILE A 166 21.58 23.29 6.27
N ASN A 167 21.59 24.05 7.35
CA ASN A 167 22.55 25.13 7.60
C ASN A 167 23.84 24.66 8.31
N GLN A 168 24.07 23.34 8.38
CA GLN A 168 25.26 22.67 8.94
C GLN A 168 25.77 21.58 7.99
#